data_AF-A0A151PG14-F1
#
_entry.id   AF-A0A151PG14-F1
#
_cell.length_a   1.000
_cell.length_b   1.000
_cell.length_c   1.000
_cell.angle_alpha   90.00
_cell.angle_beta   90.00
_cell.angle_gamma   90.00
#
_symmetry.space_group_name_H-M   'P 1'
#
loop_
_entity.id
_entity.type
_entity.pdbx_description
1 polymer ?
#
loop_
_entity_poly.entity_id
_entity_poly.type
_entity_poly.pdbx_seq_one_letter_code
_entity_poly.pdbx_strand_id
1 'polypeptide(L)'
;MMGPKVIGKSSAPNYSILGRSLIGSFCEDLCKTPGPCNYRAVDSNVYKTRAPQFSMLARNMLPGDNTQKPGPGTYSPEKYSQHRGQTFGIRHSDYLAPLIVDVAD
;
A
#
# COMPACT_ATOMS: atom_id res chain seq x y z
N MET A 1 -1.60 19.75 -70.20
CA MET A 1 -0.59 20.72 -70.70
C MET A 1 -1.37 21.91 -71.28
N MET A 2 -1.55 22.99 -70.51
CA MET A 2 -2.49 24.08 -70.84
C MET A 2 -1.75 25.40 -71.08
N GLY A 3 -1.78 25.89 -72.33
CA GLY A 3 -1.24 27.17 -72.77
C GLY A 3 -0.63 27.10 -74.18
N PRO A 4 -0.79 28.12 -75.05
CA PRO A 4 -0.22 28.08 -76.40
C PRO A 4 1.31 28.13 -76.30
N LYS A 5 1.98 27.07 -76.79
CA LYS A 5 3.43 26.88 -76.74
C LYS A 5 4.14 27.74 -77.79
N VAL A 6 3.93 29.06 -77.75
CA VAL A 6 4.52 30.03 -78.69
C VAL A 6 5.53 30.90 -77.95
N ILE A 7 6.77 30.89 -78.43
CA ILE A 7 7.88 31.67 -77.87
C ILE A 7 7.54 33.16 -78.03
N GLY A 8 7.36 33.88 -76.91
CA GLY A 8 7.17 35.32 -76.89
C GLY A 8 5.77 35.83 -76.54
N LYS A 9 4.80 34.96 -76.24
CA LYS A 9 3.49 35.38 -75.71
C LYS A 9 3.34 34.94 -74.26
N SER A 10 3.03 35.90 -73.38
CA SER A 10 2.75 35.62 -71.97
C SER A 10 1.41 34.90 -71.83
N SER A 11 1.37 33.78 -71.11
CA SER A 11 0.13 33.11 -70.73
C SER A 11 -0.25 33.47 -69.30
N ALA A 12 -1.55 33.67 -69.04
CA ALA A 12 -2.04 33.83 -67.68
C ALA A 12 -1.69 32.58 -66.83
N PRO A 13 -1.37 32.73 -65.54
CA PRO A 13 -1.04 31.60 -64.70
C PRO A 13 -2.27 30.70 -64.52
N ASN A 14 -2.06 29.39 -64.66
CA ASN A 14 -3.10 28.38 -64.48
C ASN A 14 -2.89 27.68 -63.14
N TYR A 15 -3.68 28.06 -62.15
CA TYR A 15 -3.68 27.44 -60.83
C TYR A 15 -4.84 26.46 -60.75
N SER A 16 -4.55 25.22 -60.38
CA SER A 16 -5.58 24.24 -60.01
C SER A 16 -5.55 24.06 -58.50
N ILE A 17 -6.72 24.05 -57.88
CA ILE A 17 -6.87 23.58 -56.50
C ILE A 17 -7.01 22.06 -56.61
N LEU A 18 -6.02 21.34 -56.10
CA LEU A 18 -6.08 19.88 -56.03
C LEU A 18 -7.32 19.49 -55.23
N GLY A 19 -8.18 18.61 -55.78
CA GLY A 19 -9.38 18.14 -55.10
C GLY A 19 -9.04 17.47 -53.77
N ARG A 20 -10.03 17.35 -52.86
CA ARG A 20 -9.87 16.67 -51.56
C ARG A 20 -9.16 15.32 -51.78
N SER A 21 -7.95 15.17 -51.24
CA SER A 21 -7.25 13.89 -51.26
C SER A 21 -8.04 12.89 -50.41
N LEU A 22 -8.55 11.83 -51.03
CA LEU A 22 -9.16 10.68 -50.33
C LEU A 22 -8.14 9.90 -49.49
N ILE A 23 -6.86 10.24 -49.61
CA ILE A 23 -5.76 9.55 -48.97
C ILE A 23 -5.25 10.44 -47.84
N GLY A 24 -5.62 10.08 -46.61
CA GLY A 24 -4.82 10.39 -45.42
C GLY A 24 -5.24 11.59 -44.56
N SER A 25 -6.44 12.14 -44.71
CA SER A 25 -6.94 13.09 -43.69
C SER A 25 -7.28 12.36 -42.39
N PHE A 26 -6.94 12.96 -41.24
CA PHE A 26 -7.36 12.48 -39.91
C PHE A 26 -8.88 12.29 -39.82
N CYS A 27 -9.64 13.08 -40.57
CA CYS A 27 -11.10 13.00 -40.63
C CYS A 27 -11.61 11.80 -41.44
N GLU A 28 -10.80 11.25 -42.35
CA GLU A 28 -11.18 10.15 -43.26
C GLU A 28 -10.71 8.79 -42.76
N ASP A 29 -9.58 8.76 -42.04
CA ASP A 29 -9.09 7.56 -41.36
C ASP A 29 -9.74 7.43 -39.97
N LEU A 30 -11.05 7.18 -39.95
CA LEU A 30 -11.84 6.95 -38.72
C LEU A 30 -11.27 5.82 -37.85
N CYS A 31 -10.41 4.96 -38.41
CA CYS A 31 -9.76 3.87 -37.69
C CYS A 31 -8.62 4.35 -36.78
N LYS A 32 -8.02 5.53 -37.04
CA LYS A 32 -6.89 6.04 -36.26
C LYS A 32 -7.27 6.93 -35.09
N THR A 33 -8.55 7.31 -35.00
CA THR A 33 -9.03 8.17 -33.94
C THR A 33 -9.97 7.38 -33.05
N PRO A 34 -9.57 7.07 -31.80
CA PRO A 34 -10.51 6.46 -30.88
C PRO A 34 -11.71 7.41 -30.74
N GLY A 35 -12.92 6.86 -30.91
CA GLY A 35 -14.14 7.63 -30.70
C GLY A 35 -14.22 8.22 -29.29
N PRO A 36 -15.13 9.18 -29.05
CA PRO A 36 -15.37 9.68 -27.70
C PRO A 36 -15.64 8.50 -26.76
N CYS A 37 -14.97 8.46 -25.61
CA CYS A 37 -14.97 7.36 -24.64
C CYS A 37 -14.12 6.09 -25.00
N ASN A 38 -13.36 6.07 -26.10
CA ASN A 38 -12.49 4.93 -26.46
C ASN A 38 -11.00 5.14 -26.08
N TYR A 39 -10.71 6.14 -25.24
CA TYR A 39 -9.38 6.29 -24.65
C TYR A 39 -9.22 5.31 -23.49
N ARG A 40 -8.19 4.46 -23.56
CA ARG A 40 -7.83 3.59 -22.43
C ARG A 40 -7.02 4.38 -21.41
N ALA A 41 -7.27 4.12 -20.12
CA ALA A 41 -6.39 4.59 -19.08
C ALA A 41 -5.01 3.92 -19.24
N VAL A 42 -3.96 4.74 -19.36
CA VAL A 42 -2.57 4.28 -19.44
C VAL A 42 -2.01 4.20 -18.02
N ASP A 43 -1.19 3.19 -17.75
CA ASP A 43 -0.48 3.08 -16.48
C ASP A 43 0.35 4.35 -16.22
N SER A 44 0.20 4.91 -15.01
CA SER A 44 0.93 6.13 -14.61
C SER A 44 2.44 5.95 -14.64
N ASN A 45 2.94 4.73 -14.45
CA ASN A 45 4.35 4.35 -14.56
C ASN A 45 4.97 4.55 -15.96
N VAL A 46 4.14 4.85 -16.97
CA VAL A 46 4.61 5.17 -18.33
C VAL A 46 5.16 6.59 -18.41
N TYR A 47 4.60 7.53 -17.66
CA TYR A 47 4.95 8.96 -17.75
C TYR A 47 5.33 9.60 -16.42
N LYS A 48 5.09 8.91 -15.30
CA LYS A 48 5.55 9.32 -13.97
C LYS A 48 6.67 8.40 -13.51
N THR A 49 7.45 8.91 -12.56
CA THR A 49 8.40 8.12 -11.78
C THR A 49 7.69 6.94 -11.13
N ARG A 50 8.20 5.73 -11.36
CA ARG A 50 7.63 4.49 -10.82
C ARG A 50 7.77 4.43 -9.31
N ALA A 51 6.74 3.91 -8.65
CA ALA A 51 6.82 3.61 -7.22
C ALA A 51 7.82 2.47 -6.95
N PRO A 52 8.53 2.48 -5.81
CA PRO A 52 9.40 1.37 -5.43
C PRO A 52 8.59 0.10 -5.22
N GLN A 53 9.00 -0.99 -5.87
CA GLN A 53 8.30 -2.29 -5.80
C GLN A 53 8.76 -3.16 -4.62
N PHE A 54 9.89 -2.82 -4.00
CA PHE A 54 10.51 -3.62 -2.95
C PHE A 54 10.94 -2.72 -1.79
N SER A 55 10.84 -3.24 -0.56
CA SER A 55 11.37 -2.60 0.63
C SER A 55 12.65 -3.33 1.08
N MET A 56 13.71 -2.59 1.39
CA MET A 56 14.95 -3.16 1.96
C MET A 56 14.79 -3.57 3.44
N LEU A 57 13.77 -3.07 4.11
CA LEU A 57 13.45 -3.42 5.50
C LEU A 57 12.52 -4.62 5.57
N ALA A 58 12.78 -5.50 6.54
CA ALA A 58 11.88 -6.58 6.89
C ALA A 58 10.53 -6.01 7.38
N ARG A 59 9.42 -6.59 6.92
CA ARG A 59 8.10 -6.30 7.48
C ARG A 59 8.06 -6.87 8.90
N ASN A 60 8.36 -6.06 9.90
CA ASN A 60 8.23 -6.47 11.28
C ASN A 60 6.74 -6.39 11.65
N MET A 61 6.12 -7.54 11.89
CA MET A 61 4.81 -7.57 12.53
C MET A 61 5.02 -7.09 13.96
N LEU A 62 4.30 -6.05 14.38
CA LEU A 62 4.28 -5.69 15.80
C LEU A 62 3.92 -6.94 16.59
N PRO A 63 4.65 -7.29 17.66
CA PRO A 63 4.26 -8.39 18.52
C PRO A 63 2.83 -8.12 18.98
N GLY A 64 1.90 -8.93 18.47
CA GLY A 64 0.50 -8.85 18.86
C GLY A 64 0.35 -9.23 20.34
N ASP A 65 -0.75 -8.81 20.93
CA ASP A 65 -1.15 -9.27 22.25
C ASP A 65 -1.45 -10.77 22.20
N ASN A 66 -0.45 -11.58 22.53
CA ASN A 66 -0.57 -13.04 22.65
C ASN A 66 -1.10 -13.47 24.02
N THR A 67 -1.53 -12.51 24.86
CA THR A 67 -2.07 -12.83 26.18
C THR A 67 -3.39 -13.57 26.01
N GLN A 68 -3.46 -14.81 26.51
CA GLN A 68 -4.71 -15.55 26.59
C GLN A 68 -5.60 -14.93 27.67
N LYS A 69 -6.49 -14.04 27.24
CA LYS A 69 -7.47 -13.42 28.12
C LYS A 69 -8.62 -14.42 28.33
N PRO A 70 -8.81 -14.92 29.56
CA PRO A 70 -9.91 -15.84 29.84
C PRO A 70 -11.24 -15.15 29.56
N GLY A 71 -12.21 -15.90 29.05
CA GLY A 71 -13.56 -15.40 28.83
C GLY A 71 -14.30 -15.10 30.14
N PRO A 72 -15.43 -14.39 30.07
CA PRO A 72 -16.29 -14.17 31.23
C PRO A 72 -16.71 -15.52 31.83
N GLY A 73 -16.52 -15.69 33.14
CA GLY A 73 -16.81 -16.95 33.85
C GLY A 73 -15.71 -18.02 33.78
N THR A 74 -14.64 -17.82 33.01
CA THR A 74 -13.50 -18.76 32.96
C THR A 74 -12.54 -18.58 34.14
N TYR A 75 -12.56 -17.44 34.82
CA TYR A 75 -11.81 -17.25 36.06
C TYR A 75 -12.35 -18.16 37.17
N SER A 76 -11.52 -19.05 37.69
CA SER A 76 -11.82 -19.89 38.85
C SER A 76 -10.80 -19.60 39.97
N PRO A 77 -10.99 -18.53 40.76
CA PRO A 77 -10.05 -18.16 41.83
C PRO A 77 -9.90 -19.28 42.88
N GLU A 78 -10.94 -20.09 43.07
CA GLU A 78 -10.97 -21.22 44.00
C GLU A 78 -10.06 -22.38 43.60
N LYS A 79 -9.69 -22.49 42.31
CA LYS A 79 -8.79 -23.54 41.80
C LYS A 79 -7.32 -23.16 41.90
N TYR A 80 -7.02 -21.96 42.38
CA TYR A 80 -5.65 -21.53 42.62
C TYR A 80 -5.16 -22.13 43.95
N SER A 81 -4.18 -23.03 43.88
CA SER A 81 -3.42 -23.43 45.04
C SER A 81 -2.62 -22.22 45.52
N GLN A 82 -2.93 -21.71 46.72
CA GLN A 82 -2.14 -20.66 47.34
C GLN A 82 -0.72 -21.18 47.53
N HIS A 83 0.20 -20.79 46.63
CA HIS A 83 1.61 -20.84 46.97
C HIS A 83 1.78 -19.98 48.22
N ARG A 84 2.42 -20.51 49.26
CA ARG A 84 2.79 -19.73 50.45
C ARG A 84 3.46 -18.46 49.96
N GLY A 85 2.78 -17.33 50.11
CA GLY A 85 3.27 -16.04 49.62
C GLY A 85 4.62 -15.74 50.25
N GLN A 86 5.52 -15.11 49.51
CA GLN A 86 6.71 -14.50 50.12
C GLN A 86 6.24 -13.49 51.17
N THR A 87 6.43 -13.82 52.44
CA THR A 87 6.20 -12.89 53.54
C THR A 87 7.33 -11.87 53.57
N PHE A 88 7.01 -10.57 53.58
CA PHE A 88 7.96 -9.51 53.94
C PHE A 88 8.28 -9.47 55.45
N GLY A 89 7.99 -10.56 56.16
CA GLY A 89 8.25 -10.66 57.59
C GLY A 89 9.74 -10.57 57.85
N ILE A 90 10.14 -9.58 58.65
CA ILE A 90 11.48 -9.51 59.23
C ILE A 90 11.68 -10.79 60.03
N ARG A 91 12.59 -11.67 59.58
CA ARG A 91 13.01 -12.80 60.38
C ARG A 91 13.81 -12.24 61.55
N HIS A 92 13.20 -12.24 62.72
CA HIS A 92 13.94 -12.00 63.95
C HIS A 92 14.84 -13.23 64.11
N SER A 93 16.12 -12.98 64.41
CA SER A 93 17.24 -13.94 64.38
C SER A 93 16.89 -15.36 64.80
N ASP A 94 17.54 -16.35 64.19
CA ASP A 94 17.36 -17.79 64.47
C ASP A 94 17.62 -18.20 65.94
N TYR A 95 18.20 -17.29 66.74
CA TYR A 95 18.40 -17.46 68.17
C TYR A 95 17.23 -16.87 68.95
N LEU A 96 16.13 -17.63 69.08
CA LEU A 96 15.10 -17.35 70.07
C LEU A 96 15.45 -18.09 71.37
N ALA A 97 15.50 -17.35 72.47
CA ALA A 97 15.66 -17.94 73.80
C ALA A 97 14.38 -18.73 74.17
N PRO A 98 14.49 -20.00 74.59
CA PRO A 98 13.33 -20.74 75.06
C PRO A 98 12.78 -20.08 76.33
N LEU A 99 11.46 -19.87 76.36
CA LEU A 99 10.75 -19.43 77.57
C LEU A 99 10.79 -20.58 78.58
N ILE A 100 11.61 -20.45 79.62
CA ILE A 100 11.61 -21.37 80.75
C ILE A 100 10.40 -21.02 81.60
N VAL A 101 9.38 -21.86 81.55
CA VAL A 101 8.22 -21.78 82.46
C VAL A 101 8.39 -22.89 83.48
N ASP A 102 8.58 -22.52 84.74
CA ASP A 102 8.49 -23.47 85.84
C ASP A 102 7.03 -23.89 85.98
N VAL A 103 6.74 -25.13 85.58
CA VAL A 103 5.45 -25.76 85.86
C VAL A 103 5.51 -26.22 87.31
N ALA A 104 4.77 -25.54 88.19
CA ALA A 104 4.50 -26.05 89.52
C ALA A 104 3.54 -27.25 89.41
N ASP A 105 3.87 -28.33 90.13
CA ASP A 105 3.20 -29.64 90.12
C ASP A 105 1.67 -29.59 90.29
#